data_AF-Q8STX2-F1
#
_entry.id   AF-Q8STX2-F1
#
_cell.length_a   1.000
_cell.length_b   1.000
_cell.length_c   1.000
_cell.angle_alpha   90.00
_cell.angle_beta   90.00
_cell.angle_gamma   90.00
#
_symmetry.space_group_name_H-M   'P 1'
#
loop_
_entity.id
_entity.type
_entity.pdbx_description
1 polymer ?
#
loop_
_entity_poly.entity_id
_entity_poly.type
_entity_poly.pdbx_seq_one_letter_code
_entity_poly.pdbx_strand_id
1 'polypeptide(L)'
;MGNMDLGTDAKRTCIFRVEDKSGKMPERRSAVDEKINASIKISDNPFDVLSQSLYRKSEASREEHQPNHSMVEDNIFEELLVKSRAEPAIEEEKIPYGIFTSMILMADMEIHAQDQRMYKFPFDPETRNDGSQLFEKMYSEYLIAIKSVFREYKRSNIRFYMKFKHEFLVFDSCLKVTSGMRKELARNEIEFEDEGSLLIIRGVEVALAFDYIVNASLSPSSCIPFILSESPFENGILFSVRLQRKHAIREGKRILYSYELLGPFWADDYKELARFCIKVV
;
A
#
# COMPACT_ATOMS: atom_id res chain seq x y z
N MET A 1 -26.91 -41.76 22.88
CA MET A 1 -25.53 -41.90 23.40
C MET A 1 -24.57 -41.73 22.25
N GLY A 2 -23.63 -40.78 22.35
CA GLY A 2 -22.52 -40.61 21.40
C GLY A 2 -22.57 -39.33 20.57
N ASN A 3 -22.35 -38.18 21.19
CA ASN A 3 -21.91 -36.96 20.50
C ASN A 3 -20.50 -37.19 19.94
N MET A 4 -20.22 -36.72 18.73
CA MET A 4 -18.87 -36.31 18.34
C MET A 4 -18.95 -35.01 17.54
N ASP A 5 -18.46 -33.97 18.19
CA ASP A 5 -18.10 -32.68 17.63
C ASP A 5 -17.10 -32.85 16.47
N LEU A 6 -17.31 -32.10 15.39
CA LEU A 6 -16.27 -31.81 14.39
C LEU A 6 -16.05 -30.30 14.38
N GLY A 7 -14.92 -29.93 14.99
CA GLY A 7 -14.50 -28.56 15.23
C GLY A 7 -14.09 -27.80 13.96
N THR A 8 -14.62 -26.59 13.87
CA THR A 8 -13.90 -25.33 13.61
C THR A 8 -12.62 -25.37 12.78
N ASP A 9 -12.74 -24.96 11.51
CA ASP A 9 -11.64 -24.40 10.72
C ASP A 9 -11.39 -22.95 11.15
N ALA A 10 -10.32 -22.75 11.92
CA ALA A 10 -9.90 -21.45 12.38
C ALA A 10 -9.09 -20.74 11.29
N LYS A 11 -9.67 -19.68 10.70
CA LYS A 11 -8.91 -18.63 10.01
C LYS A 11 -7.84 -18.11 10.98
N ARG A 12 -6.56 -18.45 10.75
CA ARG A 12 -5.44 -17.87 11.49
C ARG A 12 -5.13 -16.50 10.92
N THR A 13 -5.96 -15.54 11.27
CA THR A 13 -5.65 -14.11 11.18
C THR A 13 -4.63 -13.79 12.26
N CYS A 14 -3.60 -13.00 11.98
CA CYS A 14 -2.76 -12.41 13.02
C CYS A 14 -3.68 -11.62 13.96
N ILE A 15 -3.79 -12.05 15.21
CA ILE A 15 -4.68 -11.43 16.19
C ILE A 15 -3.94 -10.25 16.79
N PHE A 16 -4.26 -9.01 16.38
CA PHE A 16 -3.94 -7.83 17.16
C PHE A 16 -5.21 -7.37 17.91
N ARG A 17 -5.06 -6.99 19.18
CA ARG A 17 -6.20 -6.54 20.00
C ARG A 17 -6.29 -5.02 19.96
N VAL A 18 -7.42 -4.51 19.47
CA VAL A 18 -7.76 -3.08 19.41
C VAL A 18 -9.24 -2.92 19.72
N GLU A 19 -9.60 -2.03 20.64
CA GLU A 19 -10.99 -1.70 20.98
C GLU A 19 -11.28 -0.23 20.66
N ASP A 20 -12.38 0.07 19.94
CA ASP A 20 -13.24 1.24 20.21
C ASP A 20 -14.59 1.24 19.45
N LYS A 21 -15.58 1.96 20.01
CA LYS A 21 -17.03 1.86 19.75
C LYS A 21 -17.63 3.04 18.95
N SER A 22 -18.62 2.73 18.10
CA SER A 22 -19.75 3.56 17.60
C SER A 22 -19.41 4.80 16.73
N GLY A 23 -20.15 5.25 15.70
CA GLY A 23 -21.39 4.84 15.07
C GLY A 23 -22.08 6.06 14.40
N LYS A 24 -22.46 5.92 13.12
CA LYS A 24 -23.45 6.67 12.28
C LYS A 24 -23.05 7.84 11.35
N MET A 25 -23.47 7.64 10.09
CA MET A 25 -23.71 8.51 8.92
C MET A 25 -24.76 9.64 9.16
N PRO A 26 -25.00 10.66 8.28
CA PRO A 26 -25.13 10.56 6.80
C PRO A 26 -24.82 11.79 5.86
N GLU A 27 -24.74 11.46 4.56
CA GLU A 27 -25.24 12.10 3.31
C GLU A 27 -25.07 13.58 2.85
N ARG A 28 -24.49 13.68 1.63
CA ARG A 28 -24.93 14.35 0.35
C ARG A 28 -24.69 15.85 0.03
N ARG A 29 -23.93 16.01 -1.09
CA ARG A 29 -24.14 16.85 -2.32
C ARG A 29 -24.13 18.39 -2.13
N SER A 30 -23.65 19.25 -3.04
CA SER A 30 -23.15 19.17 -4.44
C SER A 30 -22.55 20.54 -4.82
N ALA A 31 -21.54 20.52 -5.70
CA ALA A 31 -21.09 21.48 -6.74
C ALA A 31 -21.44 22.98 -6.66
N VAL A 32 -20.49 23.85 -7.03
CA VAL A 32 -20.50 24.65 -8.29
C VAL A 32 -19.09 25.23 -8.55
N ASP A 33 -18.68 25.12 -9.82
CA ASP A 33 -17.48 25.65 -10.47
C ASP A 33 -17.37 27.18 -10.44
N GLU A 34 -16.15 27.73 -10.52
CA GLU A 34 -15.93 28.79 -11.51
C GLU A 34 -14.47 28.96 -11.97
N LYS A 35 -14.37 29.34 -13.25
CA LYS A 35 -13.25 29.17 -14.17
C LYS A 35 -12.09 30.14 -13.95
N ILE A 36 -10.90 29.60 -14.21
CA ILE A 36 -9.64 30.31 -14.46
C ILE A 36 -9.76 31.14 -15.75
N ASN A 37 -9.23 32.37 -15.73
CA ASN A 37 -8.83 33.06 -16.96
C ASN A 37 -7.36 33.49 -16.89
N ALA A 38 -6.62 33.02 -17.89
CA ALA A 38 -5.20 33.15 -18.07
C ALA A 38 -4.84 34.36 -18.94
N SER A 39 -3.82 35.10 -18.53
CA SER A 39 -2.94 35.82 -19.47
C SER A 39 -1.62 36.17 -18.78
N ILE A 40 -0.71 35.20 -18.67
CA ILE A 40 0.68 35.43 -18.26
C ILE A 40 1.52 35.51 -19.54
N LYS A 41 2.10 36.67 -19.82
CA LYS A 41 3.24 36.79 -20.74
C LYS A 41 4.51 36.62 -19.91
N ILE A 42 5.21 35.52 -20.13
CA ILE A 42 6.48 35.19 -19.49
C ILE A 42 7.58 36.02 -20.19
N SER A 43 8.31 36.81 -19.42
CA SER A 43 9.55 37.49 -19.85
C SER A 43 10.72 36.52 -19.63
N ASP A 44 11.55 36.30 -20.65
CA ASP A 44 12.71 35.37 -20.62
C ASP A 44 13.95 35.96 -19.91
N ASN A 45 13.76 36.91 -18.98
CA ASN A 45 14.85 37.53 -18.23
C ASN A 45 14.84 37.09 -16.75
N PRO A 46 15.86 36.36 -16.26
CA PRO A 46 15.83 35.75 -14.94
C PRO A 46 15.93 36.73 -13.74
N PHE A 47 16.02 38.04 -13.97
CA PHE A 47 16.11 39.06 -12.91
C PHE A 47 14.97 40.09 -12.92
N ASP A 48 13.96 39.94 -13.78
CA ASP A 48 12.83 40.90 -13.90
C ASP A 48 11.78 40.82 -12.77
N VAL A 49 11.86 39.81 -11.90
CA VAL A 49 10.90 39.64 -10.78
C VAL A 49 11.14 40.65 -9.64
N LEU A 50 12.29 41.31 -9.60
CA LEU A 50 12.67 42.19 -8.49
C LEU A 50 12.52 43.69 -8.81
N SER A 51 12.32 44.04 -10.08
CA SER A 51 12.41 45.43 -10.55
C SER A 51 11.11 46.21 -10.49
N GLN A 52 9.96 45.55 -10.28
CA GLN A 52 8.68 46.24 -10.15
C GLN A 52 7.92 45.79 -8.91
N SER A 53 7.67 46.77 -8.03
CA SER A 53 6.58 46.83 -7.04
C SER A 53 6.85 46.56 -5.55
N LEU A 54 7.99 46.95 -4.96
CA LEU A 54 8.06 46.98 -3.47
C LEU A 54 8.51 48.27 -2.78
N TYR A 55 8.92 49.32 -3.48
CA TYR A 55 9.14 50.61 -2.81
C TYR A 55 8.74 51.79 -3.69
N ARG A 56 7.46 52.17 -3.59
CA ARG A 56 7.01 53.51 -3.96
C ARG A 56 6.25 54.10 -2.78
N LYS A 57 6.97 54.86 -1.94
CA LYS A 57 6.38 55.82 -1.01
C LYS A 57 5.69 56.91 -1.84
N SER A 58 4.38 57.04 -1.70
CA SER A 58 3.62 58.17 -2.21
C SER A 58 3.07 58.98 -1.04
N GLU A 59 3.55 60.21 -0.91
CA GLU A 59 2.99 61.23 -0.01
C GLU A 59 1.55 61.55 -0.45
N ALA A 60 0.65 61.63 0.52
CA ALA A 60 -0.79 61.75 0.31
C ALA A 60 -1.21 63.19 0.01
N SER A 61 -1.94 63.38 -1.09
CA SER A 61 -2.80 64.54 -1.31
C SER A 61 -4.16 64.31 -0.64
N ARG A 62 -4.59 65.27 0.17
CA ARG A 62 -5.90 65.32 0.83
C ARG A 62 -7.02 65.46 -0.21
N GLU A 63 -7.91 64.47 -0.25
CA GLU A 63 -9.32 64.65 -0.58
C GLU A 63 -10.15 63.95 0.50
N GLU A 64 -11.07 64.70 1.10
CA GLU A 64 -11.96 64.26 2.18
C GLU A 64 -12.93 63.21 1.65
N HIS A 65 -12.83 61.98 2.16
CA HIS A 65 -13.90 60.98 2.10
C HIS A 65 -14.16 60.48 3.52
N GLN A 66 -15.43 60.49 3.90
CA GLN A 66 -15.94 60.17 5.24
C GLN A 66 -15.45 58.79 5.72
N PRO A 67 -15.19 58.63 7.03
CA PRO A 67 -14.69 57.38 7.57
C PRO A 67 -15.85 56.40 7.70
N ASN A 68 -16.04 55.52 6.72
CA ASN A 68 -16.69 54.25 6.99
C ASN A 68 -15.64 53.37 7.68
N HIS A 69 -15.56 53.50 9.00
CA HIS A 69 -14.86 52.56 9.86
C HIS A 69 -15.57 51.21 9.70
N SER A 70 -15.12 50.37 8.76
CA SER A 70 -15.35 48.93 8.91
C SER A 70 -14.38 48.47 9.99
N MET A 71 -14.79 48.59 11.25
CA MET A 71 -14.21 47.77 12.30
C MET A 71 -14.50 46.33 11.89
N VAL A 72 -13.51 45.65 11.32
CA VAL A 72 -13.47 44.21 11.45
C VAL A 72 -13.31 44.02 12.95
N GLU A 73 -14.37 43.57 13.62
CA GLU A 73 -14.30 43.24 15.02
C GLU A 73 -13.18 42.22 15.20
N ASP A 74 -12.29 42.44 16.18
CA ASP A 74 -11.14 41.55 16.42
C ASP A 74 -11.59 40.08 16.56
N ASN A 75 -12.82 39.84 17.01
CA ASN A 75 -13.46 38.53 17.06
C ASN A 75 -13.59 37.85 15.68
N ILE A 76 -13.87 38.59 14.61
CA ILE A 76 -14.00 38.08 13.23
C ILE A 76 -12.60 37.78 12.67
N PHE A 77 -11.61 38.60 13.00
CA PHE A 77 -10.22 38.37 12.61
C PHE A 77 -9.61 37.17 13.36
N GLU A 78 -9.94 37.02 14.65
CA GLU A 78 -9.59 35.84 15.44
C GLU A 78 -10.28 34.57 14.92
N GLU A 79 -11.56 34.62 14.53
CA GLU A 79 -12.25 33.49 13.87
C GLU A 79 -11.63 33.10 12.52
N LEU A 80 -11.09 34.06 11.76
CA LEU A 80 -10.37 33.80 10.51
C LEU A 80 -8.95 33.24 10.72
N LEU A 81 -8.29 33.60 11.83
CA LEU A 81 -6.97 33.09 12.21
C LEU A 81 -7.03 31.72 12.88
N VAL A 82 -8.14 31.43 13.57
CA VAL A 82 -8.49 30.08 13.99
C VAL A 82 -8.96 29.35 12.74
N LYS A 83 -8.00 28.92 11.90
CA LYS A 83 -8.24 27.79 11.00
C LYS A 83 -8.94 26.75 11.86
N SER A 84 -10.22 26.52 11.60
CA SER A 84 -10.95 25.42 12.19
C SER A 84 -10.02 24.23 12.04
N ARG A 85 -9.50 23.72 13.16
CA ARG A 85 -8.91 22.40 13.20
C ARG A 85 -10.09 21.48 12.90
N ALA A 86 -10.43 21.36 11.62
CA ALA A 86 -11.03 20.16 11.13
C ALA A 86 -10.05 19.10 11.61
N GLU A 87 -10.47 18.34 12.61
CA GLU A 87 -9.80 17.08 12.91
C GLU A 87 -9.61 16.44 11.55
N PRO A 88 -8.36 16.20 11.11
CA PRO A 88 -8.15 15.56 9.83
C PRO A 88 -9.03 14.32 9.88
N ALA A 89 -9.93 14.18 8.91
CA ALA A 89 -10.65 12.94 8.73
C ALA A 89 -9.56 11.87 8.80
N ILE A 90 -9.69 10.96 9.75
CA ILE A 90 -8.77 9.82 9.86
C ILE A 90 -9.09 9.00 8.61
N GLU A 91 -8.50 9.41 7.47
CA GLU A 91 -8.28 8.51 6.38
C GLU A 91 -7.47 7.40 7.02
N GLU A 92 -8.10 6.25 7.25
CA GLU A 92 -7.37 5.05 7.61
C GLU A 92 -6.30 4.90 6.53
N GLU A 93 -5.05 5.25 6.86
CA GLU A 93 -3.93 5.11 5.95
C GLU A 93 -3.84 3.62 5.63
N LYS A 94 -4.43 3.23 4.50
CA LYS A 94 -4.42 1.85 4.06
C LYS A 94 -3.00 1.55 3.63
N ILE A 95 -2.41 0.53 4.25
CA ILE A 95 -1.14 -0.04 3.79
C ILE A 95 -1.32 -0.38 2.30
N PRO A 96 -0.36 0.01 1.44
CA PRO A 96 -0.45 -0.32 0.03
C PRO A 96 -0.57 -1.84 -0.16
N TYR A 97 -1.34 -2.26 -1.16
CA TYR A 97 -1.50 -3.67 -1.49
C TYR A 97 -0.22 -4.24 -2.09
N GLY A 98 0.34 -5.31 -1.51
CA GLY A 98 1.54 -5.95 -2.05
C GLY A 98 2.35 -6.76 -1.05
N ILE A 99 3.52 -7.20 -1.53
CA ILE A 99 4.55 -7.89 -0.76
C ILE A 99 5.63 -6.88 -0.40
N PHE A 100 5.96 -6.79 0.89
CA PHE A 100 6.96 -5.86 1.43
C PHE A 100 8.01 -6.60 2.24
N THR A 101 9.17 -5.98 2.41
CA THR A 101 10.33 -6.50 3.13
C THR A 101 10.51 -5.89 4.51
N SER A 102 10.02 -4.67 4.73
CA SER A 102 9.93 -4.09 6.06
C SER A 102 8.80 -3.07 6.22
N MET A 103 8.37 -2.87 7.47
CA MET A 103 7.40 -1.85 7.85
C MET A 103 7.84 -1.19 9.15
N ILE A 104 7.91 0.13 9.15
CA ILE A 104 8.28 0.95 10.30
C ILE A 104 7.01 1.46 10.96
N LEU A 105 6.89 1.20 12.26
CA LEU A 105 5.75 1.57 13.09
C LEU A 105 6.18 2.52 14.22
N MET A 106 5.31 3.45 14.60
CA MET A 106 5.42 4.18 15.86
C MET A 106 4.12 4.05 16.63
N ALA A 107 4.23 3.70 17.90
CA ALA A 107 3.10 3.59 18.80
C ALA A 107 3.48 4.12 20.18
N ASP A 108 2.51 4.70 20.88
CA ASP A 108 2.62 5.08 22.29
C ASP A 108 2.34 3.90 23.24
N MET A 109 2.02 2.73 22.68
CA MET A 109 1.77 1.48 23.39
C MET A 109 2.73 0.38 22.94
N GLU A 110 2.86 -0.66 23.78
CA GLU A 110 3.67 -1.81 23.43
C GLU A 110 2.93 -2.75 22.46
N ILE A 111 3.50 -2.96 21.28
CA ILE A 111 2.96 -3.89 20.29
C ILE A 111 3.63 -5.26 20.48
N HIS A 112 2.82 -6.28 20.74
CA HIS A 112 3.25 -7.67 20.73
C HIS A 112 2.74 -8.35 19.47
N ALA A 113 3.66 -8.93 18.69
CA ALA A 113 3.36 -9.73 17.52
C ALA A 113 4.07 -11.07 17.62
N GLN A 114 3.41 -12.14 17.21
CA GLN A 114 4.04 -13.46 17.13
C GLN A 114 4.91 -13.55 15.88
N ASP A 115 6.08 -14.17 16.00
CA ASP A 115 6.93 -14.51 14.86
C ASP A 115 6.17 -15.42 13.88
N GLN A 116 6.09 -15.01 12.63
CA GLN A 116 5.46 -15.79 11.56
C GLN A 116 6.53 -16.40 10.66
N ARG A 117 6.42 -17.72 10.42
CA ARG A 117 7.29 -18.41 9.46
C ARG A 117 6.70 -18.28 8.06
N MET A 118 7.54 -17.89 7.12
CA MET A 118 7.22 -17.76 5.71
C MET A 118 8.32 -18.43 4.88
N TYR A 119 7.98 -18.91 3.70
CA TYR A 119 8.89 -19.44 2.70
C TYR A 119 8.88 -18.52 1.50
N LYS A 120 10.07 -18.15 1.00
CA LYS A 120 10.21 -17.28 -0.16
C LYS A 120 11.16 -17.80 -1.23
N PHE A 121 10.94 -17.37 -2.46
CA PHE A 121 11.87 -17.55 -3.57
C PHE A 121 11.69 -16.43 -4.61
N PRO A 122 12.74 -15.88 -5.23
CA PRO A 122 14.16 -16.08 -4.93
C PRO A 122 14.57 -15.36 -3.63
N PHE A 123 15.89 -15.29 -3.36
CA PHE A 123 16.41 -14.55 -2.21
C PHE A 123 16.11 -13.04 -2.32
N ASP A 124 16.37 -12.44 -3.48
CA ASP A 124 16.13 -11.01 -3.74
C ASP A 124 14.95 -10.83 -4.73
N PRO A 125 13.85 -10.15 -4.34
CA PRO A 125 12.70 -9.90 -5.22
C PRO A 125 13.03 -9.10 -6.48
N GLU A 126 14.18 -8.42 -6.54
CA GLU A 126 14.61 -7.59 -7.67
C GLU A 126 15.70 -8.26 -8.52
N THR A 127 15.80 -9.59 -8.50
CA THR A 127 16.74 -10.35 -9.34
C THR A 127 16.41 -10.20 -10.83
N ARG A 128 17.11 -9.32 -11.53
CA ARG A 128 16.89 -8.97 -12.95
C ARG A 128 17.55 -9.93 -13.93
N ASN A 129 16.94 -10.05 -15.11
CA ASN A 129 17.50 -10.78 -16.24
C ASN A 129 18.68 -10.04 -16.87
N ASP A 130 19.89 -10.42 -16.48
CA ASP A 130 21.14 -9.91 -17.05
C ASP A 130 21.63 -10.73 -18.26
N GLY A 131 20.86 -11.74 -18.70
CA GLY A 131 21.26 -12.69 -19.74
C GLY A 131 22.38 -13.63 -19.32
N SER A 132 22.72 -13.70 -18.03
CA SER A 132 23.76 -14.60 -17.53
C SER A 132 23.26 -16.04 -17.42
N GLN A 133 24.19 -17.00 -17.51
CA GLN A 133 23.90 -18.40 -17.21
C GLN A 133 23.44 -18.61 -15.75
N LEU A 134 23.85 -17.72 -14.83
CA LEU A 134 23.39 -17.78 -13.44
C LEU A 134 21.91 -17.44 -13.36
N PHE A 135 21.47 -16.40 -14.07
CA PHE A 135 20.06 -16.04 -14.15
C PHE A 135 19.23 -17.19 -14.75
N GLU A 136 19.68 -17.80 -15.84
CA GLU A 136 18.99 -18.95 -16.46
C GLU A 136 18.83 -20.12 -15.47
N LYS A 137 19.89 -20.44 -14.71
CA LYS A 137 19.83 -21.45 -13.66
C LYS A 137 18.84 -21.05 -12.56
N MET A 138 18.93 -19.83 -12.05
CA MET A 138 18.00 -19.32 -11.02
C MET A 138 16.54 -19.34 -11.51
N TYR A 139 16.30 -19.04 -12.78
CA TYR A 139 14.97 -19.13 -13.37
C TYR A 139 14.49 -20.58 -13.50
N SER A 140 15.37 -21.53 -13.83
CA SER A 140 15.02 -22.95 -13.83
C SER A 140 14.61 -23.45 -12.44
N GLU A 141 15.30 -22.98 -11.39
CA GLU A 141 14.94 -23.27 -9.99
C GLU A 141 13.62 -22.60 -9.58
N TYR A 142 13.34 -21.39 -10.09
CA TYR A 142 12.04 -20.74 -9.95
C TYR A 142 10.93 -21.60 -10.56
N LEU A 143 11.12 -22.16 -11.75
CA LEU A 143 10.11 -23.00 -12.40
C LEU A 143 9.79 -24.27 -11.59
N ILE A 144 10.76 -24.82 -10.86
CA ILE A 144 10.56 -25.93 -9.92
C ILE A 144 9.76 -25.43 -8.72
N ALA A 145 10.17 -24.31 -8.11
CA ALA A 145 9.52 -23.72 -6.95
C ALA A 145 8.04 -23.36 -7.19
N ILE A 146 7.75 -22.68 -8.31
CA ILE A 146 6.38 -22.24 -8.65
C ILE A 146 5.44 -23.43 -8.93
N LYS A 147 5.95 -24.50 -9.56
CA LYS A 147 5.18 -25.74 -9.76
C LYS A 147 4.93 -26.47 -8.44
N SER A 148 5.91 -26.47 -7.54
CA SER A 148 5.79 -27.08 -6.21
C SER A 148 4.74 -26.36 -5.36
N VAL A 149 4.82 -25.02 -5.25
CA VAL A 149 3.85 -24.24 -4.46
C VAL A 149 2.44 -24.32 -5.05
N PHE A 150 2.30 -24.30 -6.38
CA PHE A 150 0.99 -24.43 -7.02
C PHE A 150 0.38 -25.82 -6.83
N ARG A 151 1.19 -26.88 -6.84
CA ARG A 151 0.72 -28.23 -6.50
C ARG A 151 0.18 -28.29 -5.08
N GLU A 152 0.88 -27.66 -4.14
CA GLU A 152 0.47 -27.63 -2.73
C GLU A 152 -0.81 -26.81 -2.54
N TYR A 153 -0.93 -25.68 -3.24
CA TYR A 153 -2.17 -24.91 -3.34
C TYR A 153 -3.34 -25.77 -3.85
N LYS A 154 -3.17 -26.50 -4.97
CA LYS A 154 -4.23 -27.34 -5.54
C LYS A 154 -4.62 -28.53 -4.65
N ARG A 155 -3.67 -29.09 -3.89
CA ARG A 155 -3.90 -30.26 -3.04
C ARG A 155 -4.48 -29.90 -1.68
N SER A 156 -3.91 -28.88 -1.04
CA SER A 156 -4.11 -28.57 0.37
C SER A 156 -4.84 -27.24 0.59
N ASN A 157 -5.21 -26.54 -0.49
CA ASN A 157 -5.80 -25.20 -0.47
C ASN A 157 -4.97 -24.18 0.34
N ILE A 158 -3.66 -24.36 0.35
CA ILE A 158 -2.74 -23.46 1.05
C ILE A 158 -2.51 -22.25 0.17
N ARG A 159 -2.81 -21.07 0.73
CA ARG A 159 -2.62 -19.80 0.03
C ARG A 159 -1.13 -19.50 -0.19
N PHE A 160 -0.84 -18.88 -1.32
CA PHE A 160 0.47 -18.28 -1.57
C PHE A 160 0.33 -16.98 -2.37
N TYR A 161 1.35 -16.15 -2.28
CA TYR A 161 1.44 -14.84 -2.89
C TYR A 161 2.56 -14.84 -3.92
N MET A 162 2.39 -14.04 -4.96
CA MET A 162 3.41 -13.87 -5.98
C MET A 162 3.51 -12.42 -6.44
N LYS A 163 4.73 -11.93 -6.65
CA LYS A 163 5.01 -10.72 -7.44
C LYS A 163 5.45 -11.16 -8.82
N PHE A 164 4.67 -10.82 -9.83
CA PHE A 164 4.96 -11.14 -11.23
C PHE A 164 5.00 -9.85 -12.03
N LYS A 165 6.18 -9.51 -12.57
CA LYS A 165 6.47 -8.18 -13.13
C LYS A 165 6.19 -7.08 -12.07
N HIS A 166 5.26 -6.17 -12.33
CA HIS A 166 4.83 -5.12 -11.41
C HIS A 166 3.52 -5.45 -10.69
N GLU A 167 3.01 -6.66 -10.87
CA GLU A 167 1.67 -7.06 -10.44
C GLU A 167 1.76 -8.05 -9.28
N PHE A 168 0.78 -8.00 -8.39
CA PHE A 168 0.69 -8.86 -7.22
C PHE A 168 -0.47 -9.85 -7.38
N LEU A 169 -0.17 -11.12 -7.15
CA LEU A 169 -1.09 -12.24 -7.31
C LEU A 169 -1.27 -12.94 -5.96
N VAL A 170 -2.51 -13.26 -5.63
CA VAL A 170 -2.89 -14.01 -4.43
C VAL A 170 -3.64 -15.26 -4.87
N PHE A 171 -3.02 -16.41 -4.68
CA PHE A 171 -3.65 -17.70 -4.89
C PHE A 171 -4.25 -18.14 -3.56
N ASP A 172 -5.58 -18.06 -3.46
CA ASP A 172 -6.40 -18.49 -2.32
C ASP A 172 -7.62 -19.25 -2.91
N SER A 173 -8.80 -19.24 -2.29
CA SER A 173 -10.05 -19.75 -2.88
C SER A 173 -10.32 -19.34 -4.35
N CYS A 174 -9.78 -18.19 -4.76
CA CYS A 174 -9.71 -17.72 -6.14
C CYS A 174 -8.35 -17.04 -6.35
N LEU A 175 -7.98 -16.83 -7.62
CA LEU A 175 -6.81 -16.01 -7.93
C LEU A 175 -7.24 -14.54 -7.97
N LYS A 176 -6.65 -13.72 -7.10
CA LYS A 176 -6.80 -12.26 -7.13
C LYS A 176 -5.54 -11.67 -7.72
N VAL A 177 -5.67 -10.76 -8.66
CA VAL A 177 -4.53 -10.11 -9.31
C VAL A 177 -4.78 -8.61 -9.46
N THR A 178 -3.74 -7.81 -9.33
CA THR A 178 -3.83 -6.37 -9.57
C THR A 178 -4.26 -6.06 -11.02
N SER A 179 -4.98 -4.94 -11.19
CA SER A 179 -5.63 -4.58 -12.45
C SER A 179 -4.70 -4.39 -13.66
N GLY A 180 -3.39 -4.28 -13.47
CA GLY A 180 -2.43 -4.15 -14.56
C GLY A 180 -2.34 -5.41 -15.42
N MET A 181 -2.72 -6.58 -14.91
CA MET A 181 -2.76 -7.84 -15.68
C MET A 181 -3.94 -7.96 -16.67
N ARG A 182 -4.88 -7.01 -16.66
CA ARG A 182 -6.10 -7.06 -17.50
C ARG A 182 -5.82 -7.35 -18.97
N LYS A 183 -4.84 -6.65 -19.54
CA LYS A 183 -4.53 -6.75 -20.98
C LYS A 183 -4.01 -8.13 -21.33
N GLU A 184 -3.09 -8.66 -20.54
CA GLU A 184 -2.54 -9.99 -20.78
C GLU A 184 -3.56 -11.10 -20.50
N LEU A 185 -4.39 -10.99 -19.46
CA LEU A 185 -5.45 -11.96 -19.21
C LEU A 185 -6.44 -12.01 -20.38
N ALA A 186 -6.94 -10.85 -20.82
CA ALA A 186 -7.85 -10.76 -21.96
C ALA A 186 -7.22 -11.29 -23.26
N ARG A 187 -5.93 -11.03 -23.49
CA ARG A 187 -5.20 -11.53 -24.69
C ARG A 187 -5.05 -13.05 -24.70
N ASN A 188 -4.97 -13.68 -23.54
CA ASN A 188 -4.89 -15.13 -23.41
C ASN A 188 -6.28 -15.77 -23.20
N GLU A 189 -7.36 -15.02 -23.45
CA GLU A 189 -8.74 -15.50 -23.33
C GLU A 189 -9.08 -16.05 -21.93
N ILE A 190 -8.44 -15.52 -20.89
CA ILE A 190 -8.68 -15.90 -19.50
C ILE A 190 -9.83 -15.03 -18.97
N GLU A 191 -10.90 -15.66 -18.48
CA GLU A 191 -12.04 -14.94 -17.92
C GLU A 191 -11.76 -14.42 -16.50
N PHE A 192 -12.21 -13.19 -16.23
CA PHE A 192 -12.07 -12.56 -14.91
C PHE A 192 -13.23 -11.62 -14.60
N GLU A 193 -13.52 -11.49 -13.30
CA GLU A 193 -14.42 -10.47 -12.74
C GLU A 193 -13.60 -9.23 -12.36
N ASP A 194 -14.10 -8.04 -12.65
CA ASP A 194 -13.42 -6.78 -12.36
C ASP A 194 -13.98 -6.12 -11.10
N GLU A 195 -13.18 -6.06 -10.04
CA GLU A 195 -13.50 -5.40 -8.77
C GLU A 195 -12.70 -4.10 -8.59
N GLY A 196 -12.44 -3.39 -9.69
CA GLY A 196 -11.79 -2.08 -9.69
C GLY A 196 -10.27 -2.18 -9.64
N SER A 197 -9.69 -2.26 -8.43
CA SER A 197 -8.23 -2.37 -8.26
C SER A 197 -7.71 -3.80 -8.45
N LEU A 198 -8.60 -4.80 -8.34
CA LEU A 198 -8.31 -6.21 -8.43
C LEU A 198 -9.18 -6.88 -9.51
N LEU A 199 -8.61 -7.89 -10.16
CA LEU A 199 -9.30 -8.83 -11.03
C LEU A 199 -9.39 -10.17 -10.33
N ILE A 200 -10.55 -10.79 -10.37
CA ILE A 200 -10.85 -12.05 -9.69
C ILE A 200 -11.02 -13.15 -10.74
N ILE A 201 -10.20 -14.18 -10.64
CA ILE A 201 -10.16 -15.32 -11.55
C ILE A 201 -10.57 -16.57 -10.77
N ARG A 202 -11.53 -17.33 -11.30
CA ARG A 202 -12.17 -18.45 -10.58
C ARG A 202 -12.11 -19.75 -11.40
N GLY A 203 -12.20 -20.88 -10.69
CA GLY A 203 -12.36 -22.18 -11.34
C GLY A 203 -11.18 -22.59 -12.22
N VAL A 204 -11.47 -23.02 -13.45
CA VAL A 204 -10.45 -23.51 -14.41
C VAL A 204 -9.51 -22.41 -14.89
N GLU A 205 -10.00 -21.17 -14.93
CA GLU A 205 -9.25 -19.98 -15.35
C GLU A 205 -8.00 -19.74 -14.49
N VAL A 206 -8.03 -20.17 -13.22
CA VAL A 206 -6.86 -20.10 -12.34
C VAL A 206 -5.71 -20.96 -12.88
N ALA A 207 -6.01 -22.12 -13.46
CA ALA A 207 -4.99 -22.98 -14.06
C ALA A 207 -4.47 -22.41 -15.39
N LEU A 208 -5.32 -21.75 -16.19
CA LEU A 208 -4.91 -21.07 -17.42
C LEU A 208 -4.02 -19.86 -17.11
N ALA A 209 -4.38 -19.06 -16.11
CA ALA A 209 -3.53 -17.97 -15.62
C ALA A 209 -2.18 -18.47 -15.13
N PHE A 210 -2.16 -19.59 -14.40
CA PHE A 210 -0.92 -20.23 -13.98
C PHE A 210 -0.06 -20.70 -15.16
N ASP A 211 -0.67 -21.35 -16.17
CA ASP A 211 0.04 -21.78 -17.37
C ASP A 211 0.67 -20.59 -18.11
N TYR A 212 -0.09 -19.49 -18.26
CA TYR A 212 0.43 -18.24 -18.80
C TYR A 212 1.65 -17.73 -18.02
N ILE A 213 1.60 -17.70 -16.69
CA ILE A 213 2.69 -17.21 -15.83
C ILE A 213 3.96 -18.03 -16.04
N VAL A 214 3.84 -19.37 -16.10
CA VAL A 214 4.98 -20.28 -16.22
C VAL A 214 5.59 -20.23 -17.62
N ASN A 215 4.79 -19.94 -18.65
CA ASN A 215 5.21 -19.84 -20.05
C ASN A 215 5.52 -18.41 -20.51
N ALA A 216 5.41 -17.42 -19.63
CA ALA A 216 5.65 -16.03 -19.98
C ALA A 216 7.12 -15.80 -20.40
N SER A 217 7.31 -15.09 -21.51
CA SER A 217 8.64 -14.70 -21.97
C SER A 217 9.31 -13.71 -21.02
N LEU A 218 10.55 -13.99 -20.63
CA LEU A 218 11.37 -13.06 -19.87
C LEU A 218 12.03 -12.05 -20.81
N SER A 219 11.65 -10.79 -20.70
CA SER A 219 12.43 -9.71 -21.31
C SER A 219 13.74 -9.50 -20.52
N PRO A 220 14.76 -8.85 -21.09
CA PRO A 220 15.96 -8.43 -20.36
C PRO A 220 15.66 -7.47 -19.19
N SER A 221 14.49 -6.82 -19.18
CA SER A 221 14.05 -5.97 -18.07
C SER A 221 13.24 -6.73 -17.01
N SER A 222 12.99 -8.02 -17.20
CA SER A 222 12.16 -8.82 -16.30
C SER A 222 12.95 -9.26 -15.09
N CYS A 223 12.31 -9.25 -13.92
CA CYS A 223 12.81 -9.91 -12.72
C CYS A 223 12.27 -11.34 -12.65
N ILE A 224 13.01 -12.22 -11.96
CA ILE A 224 12.46 -13.52 -11.55
C ILE A 224 11.23 -13.24 -10.67
N PRO A 225 10.06 -13.86 -10.95
CA PRO A 225 8.89 -13.66 -10.11
C PRO A 225 9.15 -14.11 -8.68
N PHE A 226 8.67 -13.33 -7.72
CA PHE A 226 8.84 -13.61 -6.31
C PHE A 226 7.65 -14.39 -5.77
N ILE A 227 7.90 -15.46 -5.03
CA ILE A 227 6.93 -16.34 -4.39
C ILE A 227 7.03 -16.17 -2.89
N LEU A 228 5.90 -16.10 -2.20
CA LEU A 228 5.79 -16.08 -0.75
C LEU A 228 4.68 -17.05 -0.30
N SER A 229 4.98 -17.97 0.61
CA SER A 229 4.02 -18.95 1.11
C SER A 229 4.18 -19.18 2.61
N GLU A 230 3.11 -19.54 3.30
CA GLU A 230 3.16 -20.00 4.69
C GLU A 230 3.65 -21.46 4.80
N SER A 231 3.54 -22.23 3.72
CA SER A 231 3.98 -23.63 3.67
C SER A 231 5.33 -23.80 2.97
N PRO A 232 6.10 -24.84 3.35
CA PRO A 232 7.29 -25.21 2.59
C PRO A 232 6.94 -25.61 1.16
N PHE A 233 7.82 -25.26 0.23
CA PHE A 233 7.81 -25.68 -1.17
C PHE A 233 9.26 -25.92 -1.64
N GLU A 234 9.43 -26.63 -2.76
CA GLU A 234 10.76 -26.93 -3.31
C GLU A 234 11.53 -25.65 -3.61
N ASN A 235 12.82 -25.62 -3.25
CA ASN A 235 13.71 -24.46 -3.31
C ASN A 235 13.29 -23.25 -2.45
N GLY A 236 12.19 -23.34 -1.70
CA GLY A 236 11.73 -22.27 -0.81
C GLY A 236 12.70 -22.02 0.36
N ILE A 237 13.05 -20.75 0.56
CA ILE A 237 13.93 -20.30 1.65
C ILE A 237 13.06 -19.93 2.85
N LEU A 238 13.28 -20.59 3.98
CA LEU A 238 12.60 -20.26 5.24
C LEU A 238 13.05 -18.89 5.75
N PHE A 239 12.08 -18.05 6.10
CA PHE A 239 12.26 -16.75 6.73
C PHE A 239 11.30 -16.60 7.92
N SER A 240 11.72 -15.87 8.94
CA SER A 240 10.87 -15.53 10.09
C SER A 240 10.55 -14.04 10.04
N VAL A 241 9.29 -13.69 9.81
CA VAL A 241 8.80 -12.32 9.95
C VAL A 241 8.75 -11.99 11.44
N ARG A 242 9.45 -10.94 11.86
CA ARG A 242 9.62 -10.58 13.29
C ARG A 242 9.39 -9.10 13.51
N LEU A 243 8.71 -8.76 14.60
CA LEU A 243 8.60 -7.38 15.05
C LEU A 243 9.74 -7.06 16.01
N GLN A 244 10.62 -6.12 15.64
CA GLN A 244 11.72 -5.67 16.46
C GLN A 244 11.45 -4.27 17.02
N ARG A 245 11.53 -4.12 18.34
CA ARG A 245 11.55 -2.80 18.99
C ARG A 245 12.93 -2.17 18.83
N LYS A 246 13.01 -0.96 18.28
CA LYS A 246 14.27 -0.26 18.04
C LYS A 246 14.63 0.68 19.18
N HIS A 247 13.88 1.75 19.34
CA HIS A 247 14.18 2.81 20.31
C HIS A 247 12.92 3.52 20.78
N ALA A 248 13.01 4.17 21.93
CA ALA A 248 11.96 5.02 22.47
C ALA A 248 12.26 6.48 22.12
N ILE A 249 11.27 7.19 21.60
CA ILE A 249 11.32 8.61 21.25
C ILE A 249 10.43 9.35 22.23
N ARG A 250 10.93 10.43 22.84
CA ARG A 250 10.13 11.26 23.74
C ARG A 250 9.59 12.46 22.97
N GLU A 251 8.27 12.55 22.85
CA GLU A 251 7.57 13.67 22.23
C GLU A 251 6.75 14.41 23.29
N GLY A 252 7.35 15.44 23.87
CA GLY A 252 6.77 16.19 25.00
C GLY A 252 6.55 15.32 26.25
N LYS A 253 5.28 15.10 26.61
CA LYS A 253 4.86 14.24 27.73
C LYS A 253 4.64 12.77 27.32
N ARG A 254 4.65 12.45 26.03
CA ARG A 254 4.40 11.09 25.51
C ARG A 254 5.72 10.40 25.18
N ILE A 255 5.75 9.08 25.37
CA ILE A 255 6.86 8.22 24.95
C ILE A 255 6.31 7.38 23.80
N LEU A 256 6.90 7.54 22.62
CA LEU A 256 6.64 6.72 21.45
C LEU A 256 7.70 5.63 21.35
N TYR A 257 7.31 4.44 20.94
CA TYR A 257 8.20 3.32 20.66
C TYR A 257 8.24 3.08 19.16
N SER A 258 9.46 3.04 18.62
CA SER A 258 9.70 2.65 17.23
C SER A 258 9.81 1.14 17.13
N TYR A 259 9.01 0.55 16.24
CA TYR A 259 9.07 -0.84 15.86
C TYR A 259 9.40 -0.99 14.38
N GLU A 260 10.06 -2.09 14.02
CA GLU A 260 10.30 -2.49 12.64
C GLU A 260 9.84 -3.95 12.48
N LEU A 261 8.84 -4.16 11.64
CA LEU A 261 8.47 -5.48 11.16
C LEU A 261 9.44 -5.86 10.04
N LEU A 262 10.26 -6.88 10.27
CA LEU A 262 11.28 -7.34 9.35
C LEU A 262 10.87 -8.65 8.70
N GLY A 263 10.85 -8.68 7.37
CA GLY A 263 10.69 -9.88 6.57
C GLY A 263 9.78 -9.69 5.36
N PRO A 264 9.78 -10.64 4.42
CA PRO A 264 8.80 -10.67 3.35
C PRO A 264 7.43 -10.98 3.96
N PHE A 265 6.50 -10.04 3.87
CA PHE A 265 5.13 -10.23 4.33
C PHE A 265 4.11 -9.68 3.32
N TRP A 266 2.90 -10.22 3.39
CA TRP A 266 1.75 -9.72 2.67
C TRP A 266 1.07 -8.60 3.47
N ALA A 267 0.84 -7.44 2.85
CA ALA A 267 0.31 -6.27 3.56
C ALA A 267 -1.01 -6.50 4.31
N ASP A 268 -1.97 -7.21 3.70
CA ASP A 268 -3.29 -7.40 4.31
C ASP A 268 -3.24 -8.24 5.59
N ASP A 269 -2.23 -9.11 5.72
CA ASP A 269 -2.05 -9.93 6.94
C ASP A 269 -1.69 -9.04 8.16
N TYR A 270 -1.22 -7.82 7.92
CA TYR A 270 -0.79 -6.85 8.94
C TYR A 270 -1.60 -5.54 8.92
N LYS A 271 -2.79 -5.53 8.29
CA LYS A 271 -3.67 -4.35 8.19
C LYS A 271 -3.99 -3.68 9.54
N GLU A 272 -4.00 -4.43 10.63
CA GLU A 272 -4.27 -3.91 11.99
C GLU A 272 -3.13 -3.00 12.50
N LEU A 273 -1.93 -3.12 11.91
CA LEU A 273 -0.78 -2.27 12.19
C LEU A 273 -0.75 -1.01 11.31
N ALA A 274 -1.64 -0.88 10.32
CA ALA A 274 -1.69 0.24 9.38
C ALA A 274 -1.72 1.60 10.08
N ARG A 275 -2.53 1.72 11.14
CA ARG A 275 -2.67 2.94 11.95
C ARG A 275 -1.40 3.41 12.66
N PHE A 276 -0.41 2.54 12.79
CA PHE A 276 0.88 2.85 13.41
C PHE A 276 1.99 3.01 12.36
N CYS A 277 1.70 2.73 11.10
CA CYS A 277 2.68 2.68 10.03
C CYS A 277 3.12 4.08 9.63
N ILE A 278 4.43 4.28 9.49
CA ILE A 278 5.01 5.51 8.92
C ILE A 278 5.56 5.24 7.52
N LYS A 279 6.12 4.04 7.34
CA LYS A 279 6.82 3.69 6.12
C LYS A 279 6.80 2.19 5.90
N VAL A 280 6.62 1.79 4.64
CA VAL A 280 6.75 0.42 4.17
C VAL A 280 7.80 0.37 3.07
N VAL A 281 8.59 -0.71 3.02
CA VAL A 281 9.65 -0.95 2.03
C VAL A 281 9.47 -2.31 1.38
#